data_AF-A0A3S1B0C7-F1
#
_entry.id   AF-A0A3S1B0C7-F1
#
_cell.length_a   1.000
_cell.length_b   1.000
_cell.length_c   1.000
_cell.angle_alpha   90.00
_cell.angle_beta   90.00
_cell.angle_gamma   90.00
#
_symmetry.space_group_name_H-M   'P 1'
#
loop_
_entity.id
_entity.type
_entity.pdbx_description
1 polymer ?
#
loop_
_entity_poly.entity_id
_entity_poly.type
_entity_poly.pdbx_seq_one_letter_code
_entity_poly.pdbx_strand_id
1 'polypeptide(L)'
;SSRSLLFCVQSVKGFTHSLMLWVQSVKGFTQSYVVGTKCERFYSQSYIVGTQYEGFYSQSNVLGTQCEGFYLQSYVVGIQCEGFYSQSYVVGIQYEGFYLQSYVVCTQYDEFYLQSNLMLWVYSMKGFTYNLMLWVHSMKGF
;
A
#
# COMPACT_ATOMS: atom_id res chain seq x y z
N SER A 1 4.66 18.61 -21.08
CA SER A 1 4.12 17.35 -20.54
C SER A 1 4.52 16.22 -21.49
N SER A 2 5.48 15.38 -21.10
CA SER A 2 5.88 14.21 -21.90
C SER A 2 4.99 13.03 -21.53
N ARG A 3 4.27 12.48 -22.52
CA ARG A 3 3.54 11.21 -22.40
C ARG A 3 4.40 10.12 -23.01
N SER A 4 4.68 9.07 -22.24
CA SER A 4 5.55 7.97 -22.68
C SER A 4 4.87 6.62 -22.53
N LEU A 5 4.96 5.79 -23.56
CA LEU A 5 4.62 4.37 -23.53
C LEU A 5 5.92 3.58 -23.57
N LEU A 6 6.16 2.76 -22.55
CA LEU A 6 7.40 1.98 -22.43
C LEU A 6 7.06 0.50 -22.23
N PHE A 7 7.68 -0.35 -23.05
CA PHE A 7 7.58 -1.81 -22.96
C PHE A 7 8.95 -2.40 -22.64
N CYS A 8 9.00 -3.33 -21.67
CA CYS A 8 10.17 -4.13 -21.35
C CYS A 8 11.42 -3.28 -21.08
N VAL A 9 11.37 -2.49 -20.01
CA VAL A 9 12.47 -1.58 -19.65
C VAL A 9 13.09 -2.00 -18.33
N GLN A 10 14.42 -2.07 -18.29
CA GLN A 10 15.13 -2.42 -17.05
C GLN A 10 15.05 -1.32 -16.00
N SER A 11 15.23 -0.05 -16.38
CA SER A 11 15.15 1.06 -15.44
C SER A 11 14.58 2.33 -16.08
N VAL A 12 13.67 2.99 -15.37
CA VAL A 12 13.06 4.25 -15.79
C VAL A 12 13.14 5.27 -14.66
N LYS A 13 13.51 6.51 -14.99
CA LYS A 13 13.57 7.66 -14.07
C LYS A 13 12.78 8.84 -14.62
N GLY A 14 11.92 9.42 -13.80
CA GLY A 14 11.42 10.79 -13.97
C GLY A 14 10.53 11.03 -15.18
N PHE A 15 9.27 10.58 -15.12
CA PHE A 15 8.24 11.01 -16.07
C PHE A 15 7.00 11.54 -15.35
N THR A 16 6.34 12.51 -16.00
CA THR A 16 5.11 13.10 -15.47
C THR A 16 3.89 12.25 -15.80
N HIS A 17 3.79 11.74 -17.04
CA HIS A 17 2.68 10.88 -17.49
C HIS A 17 3.24 9.68 -18.25
N SER A 18 3.03 8.46 -17.74
CA SER A 18 3.60 7.28 -18.38
C SER A 18 2.79 6.01 -18.14
N LEU A 19 2.70 5.18 -19.18
CA LEU A 19 2.27 3.79 -19.10
C LEU A 19 3.51 2.90 -19.29
N MET A 20 3.85 2.14 -18.25
CA MET A 20 5.03 1.27 -18.21
C MET A 20 4.61 -0.18 -18.01
N LEU A 21 4.99 -1.04 -18.95
CA LEU A 21 4.69 -2.47 -18.92
C LEU A 21 5.99 -3.27 -18.85
N TRP A 22 6.05 -4.19 -17.90
CA TRP A 22 7.21 -5.05 -17.65
C TRP A 22 8.47 -4.26 -17.32
N VAL A 23 8.39 -3.46 -16.26
CA VAL A 23 9.53 -2.69 -15.75
C VAL A 23 10.12 -3.32 -14.50
N GLN A 24 11.44 -3.42 -14.46
CA GLN A 24 12.15 -4.04 -13.32
C GLN A 24 12.42 -3.05 -12.19
N SER A 25 12.71 -1.79 -12.50
CA SER A 25 12.94 -0.75 -11.49
C SER A 25 12.46 0.60 -11.98
N VAL A 26 11.63 1.25 -11.16
CA VAL A 26 10.99 2.52 -11.45
C VAL A 26 11.32 3.50 -10.34
N LYS A 27 11.69 4.74 -10.68
CA LYS A 27 12.03 5.80 -9.71
C LYS A 27 11.37 7.14 -10.05
N GLY A 28 10.44 7.58 -9.21
CA GLY A 28 9.91 8.95 -9.13
C GLY A 28 8.95 9.35 -10.27
N PHE A 29 7.63 9.21 -10.04
CA PHE A 29 6.59 9.51 -11.03
C PHE A 29 5.39 10.23 -10.41
N THR A 30 4.76 11.10 -11.19
CA THR A 30 3.65 11.95 -10.73
C THR A 30 2.28 11.46 -11.18
N GLN A 31 2.17 10.86 -12.37
CA GLN A 31 0.95 10.20 -12.84
C GLN A 31 1.36 9.01 -13.69
N SER A 32 1.21 7.80 -13.16
CA SER A 32 1.71 6.62 -13.86
C SER A 32 0.84 5.39 -13.69
N TYR A 33 0.78 4.59 -14.75
CA TYR A 33 0.32 3.22 -14.71
C TYR A 33 1.54 2.32 -14.86
N VAL A 34 1.82 1.53 -13.83
CA VAL A 34 3.03 0.72 -13.75
C VAL A 34 2.66 -0.73 -13.53
N VAL A 35 3.10 -1.59 -14.46
CA VAL A 35 3.06 -3.05 -14.29
C VAL A 35 4.50 -3.52 -14.29
N GLY A 36 4.97 -4.03 -13.15
CA GLY A 36 6.39 -4.31 -12.98
C GLY A 36 6.69 -5.20 -11.78
N THR A 37 7.91 -5.72 -11.74
CA THR A 37 8.32 -6.67 -10.69
C THR A 37 8.75 -5.95 -9.42
N LYS A 38 9.48 -4.84 -9.55
CA LYS A 38 9.93 -4.02 -8.42
C LYS A 38 9.74 -2.53 -8.71
N CYS A 39 9.17 -1.81 -7.76
CA CYS A 39 8.91 -0.38 -7.88
C CYS A 39 9.35 0.32 -6.60
N GLU A 40 10.18 1.36 -6.74
CA GLU A 40 10.82 2.00 -5.61
C GLU A 40 10.59 3.53 -5.60
N ARG A 41 10.52 4.11 -4.40
CA ARG A 41 10.68 5.55 -4.07
C ARG A 41 9.43 6.38 -3.86
N PHE A 42 8.91 7.04 -4.90
CA PHE A 42 7.89 8.08 -4.74
C PHE A 42 6.92 8.05 -5.90
N TYR A 43 5.64 7.88 -5.58
CA TYR A 43 4.55 7.87 -6.52
C TYR A 43 3.47 8.81 -6.03
N SER A 44 3.14 9.79 -6.87
CA SER A 44 1.91 10.56 -6.75
C SER A 44 0.92 10.03 -7.78
N GLN A 45 -0.37 9.99 -7.46
CA GLN A 45 -1.46 9.73 -8.41
C GLN A 45 -1.20 8.55 -9.37
N SER A 46 -0.85 7.39 -8.82
CA SER A 46 -0.39 6.25 -9.62
C SER A 46 -1.20 4.99 -9.38
N TYR A 47 -1.27 4.16 -10.41
CA TYR A 47 -1.79 2.80 -10.35
C TYR A 47 -0.65 1.82 -10.61
N ILE A 48 -0.42 0.91 -9.65
CA ILE A 48 0.79 0.09 -9.60
C ILE A 48 0.39 -1.36 -9.35
N VAL A 49 0.88 -2.27 -10.19
CA VAL A 49 0.59 -3.71 -10.12
C VAL A 49 1.83 -4.57 -10.30
N GLY A 50 1.91 -5.64 -9.50
CA GLY A 50 2.98 -6.66 -9.60
C GLY A 50 3.48 -7.17 -8.25
N THR A 51 4.77 -7.45 -8.10
CA THR A 51 5.24 -8.34 -7.02
C THR A 51 5.73 -7.62 -5.77
N GLN A 52 6.62 -6.63 -5.89
CA GLN A 52 7.28 -6.00 -4.75
C GLN A 52 7.31 -4.47 -4.89
N TYR A 53 6.92 -3.79 -3.82
CA TYR A 53 6.78 -2.34 -3.76
C TYR A 53 7.46 -1.80 -2.53
N GLU A 54 8.27 -0.77 -2.68
CA GLU A 54 8.88 -0.07 -1.56
C GLU A 54 8.86 1.45 -1.79
N GLY A 55 8.19 2.21 -0.93
CA GLY A 55 8.33 3.67 -0.95
C GLY A 55 7.14 4.46 -0.47
N PHE A 56 7.05 5.70 -0.95
CA PHE A 56 6.02 6.66 -0.58
C PHE A 56 5.00 6.79 -1.70
N TYR A 57 3.74 6.58 -1.33
CA TYR A 57 2.60 6.54 -2.22
C TYR A 57 1.59 7.57 -1.74
N SER A 58 1.30 8.55 -2.59
CA SER A 58 0.29 9.57 -2.36
C SER A 58 -0.79 9.43 -3.41
N GLN A 59 -2.05 9.31 -3.00
CA GLN A 59 -3.19 9.17 -3.91
C GLN A 59 -3.01 8.00 -4.89
N SER A 60 -2.63 6.83 -4.38
CA SER A 60 -2.19 5.71 -5.22
C SER A 60 -3.02 4.46 -4.99
N ASN A 61 -3.13 3.66 -6.05
CA ASN A 61 -3.68 2.31 -5.99
C ASN A 61 -2.53 1.33 -6.20
N VAL A 62 -2.24 0.50 -5.19
CA VAL A 62 -1.13 -0.45 -5.20
C VAL A 62 -1.68 -1.86 -5.03
N LEU A 63 -1.43 -2.72 -6.01
CA LEU A 63 -1.79 -4.12 -5.97
C LEU A 63 -0.52 -4.95 -6.04
N GLY A 64 -0.24 -5.75 -5.01
CA GLY A 64 0.94 -6.60 -5.08
C GLY A 64 1.06 -7.71 -4.07
N THR A 65 2.13 -8.48 -4.20
CA THR A 65 2.41 -9.56 -3.26
C THR A 65 2.99 -9.00 -1.96
N GLN A 66 3.98 -8.12 -2.08
CA GLN A 66 4.66 -7.45 -0.97
C GLN A 66 4.64 -5.94 -1.18
N CYS A 67 4.05 -5.21 -0.23
CA CYS A 67 3.87 -3.76 -0.32
C CYS A 67 4.42 -3.08 0.93
N GLU A 68 5.60 -2.47 0.81
CA GLU A 68 6.27 -1.78 1.91
C GLU A 68 6.26 -0.26 1.71
N GLY A 69 5.98 0.50 2.76
CA GLY A 69 6.25 1.93 2.80
C GLY A 69 5.16 2.81 3.40
N PHE A 70 5.05 4.03 2.88
CA PHE A 70 4.18 5.08 3.42
C PHE A 70 3.08 5.41 2.43
N TYR A 71 1.83 5.23 2.84
CA TYR A 71 0.65 5.33 2.01
C TYR A 71 -0.27 6.42 2.54
N LEU A 72 -0.41 7.49 1.76
CA LEU A 72 -1.32 8.59 2.02
C LEU A 72 -2.46 8.55 1.02
N GLN A 73 -3.71 8.50 1.49
CA GLN A 73 -4.89 8.46 0.63
C GLN A 73 -4.82 7.36 -0.44
N SER A 74 -4.50 6.14 -0.03
CA SER A 74 -4.21 5.06 -0.97
C SER A 74 -5.15 3.87 -0.83
N TYR A 75 -5.32 3.13 -1.91
CA TYR A 75 -5.91 1.80 -1.90
C TYR A 75 -4.80 0.77 -2.08
N VAL A 76 -4.63 -0.12 -1.10
CA VAL A 76 -3.55 -1.10 -1.10
C VAL A 76 -4.14 -2.49 -0.97
N VAL A 77 -3.84 -3.36 -1.93
CA VAL A 77 -4.19 -4.78 -1.85
C VAL A 77 -2.91 -5.58 -1.91
N GLY A 78 -2.71 -6.47 -0.95
CA GLY A 78 -1.61 -7.39 -1.06
C GLY A 78 -1.61 -8.56 -0.10
N ILE A 79 -0.65 -9.45 -0.27
CA ILE A 79 -0.52 -10.62 0.61
C ILE A 79 0.18 -10.20 1.90
N GLN A 80 1.31 -9.52 1.77
CA GLN A 80 2.10 -8.95 2.85
C GLN A 80 2.26 -7.46 2.61
N CYS A 81 2.04 -6.66 3.62
CA CYS A 81 2.05 -5.22 3.49
C CYS A 81 2.55 -4.60 4.78
N GLU A 82 3.60 -3.80 4.68
CA GLU A 82 4.27 -3.22 5.84
C GLU A 82 4.36 -1.70 5.72
N GLY A 83 4.10 -0.99 6.81
CA GLY A 83 4.43 0.42 6.93
C GLY A 83 3.31 1.32 7.44
N PHE A 84 3.25 2.55 6.95
CA PHE A 84 2.42 3.60 7.53
C PHE A 84 1.29 4.00 6.58
N TYR A 85 0.05 3.94 7.06
CA TYR A 85 -1.15 4.16 6.26
C TYR A 85 -2.01 5.26 6.84
N SER A 86 -2.16 6.36 6.11
CA SER A 86 -3.03 7.48 6.48
C SER A 86 -4.16 7.62 5.47
N GLN A 87 -5.42 7.64 5.93
CA GLN A 87 -6.60 7.76 5.07
C GLN A 87 -6.64 6.72 3.95
N SER A 88 -6.26 5.47 4.26
CA SER A 88 -6.08 4.43 3.26
C SER A 88 -7.08 3.30 3.43
N TYR A 89 -7.34 2.60 2.33
CA TYR A 89 -8.12 1.38 2.28
C TYR A 89 -7.17 0.23 1.99
N VAL A 90 -7.17 -0.79 2.84
CA VAL A 90 -6.13 -1.81 2.83
C VAL A 90 -6.74 -3.21 2.92
N VAL A 91 -6.44 -4.09 1.98
CA VAL A 91 -7.07 -5.43 1.87
C VAL A 91 -6.05 -6.52 1.59
N GLY A 92 -5.96 -7.53 2.45
CA GLY A 92 -4.91 -8.54 2.32
C GLY A 92 -4.87 -9.62 3.38
N ILE A 93 -3.73 -10.31 3.48
CA ILE A 93 -3.58 -11.45 4.39
C ILE A 93 -2.83 -11.02 5.65
N GLN A 94 -1.63 -10.47 5.50
CA GLN A 94 -0.74 -10.06 6.58
C GLN A 94 -0.38 -8.59 6.46
N TYR A 95 -0.51 -7.89 7.60
CA TYR A 95 -0.18 -6.48 7.70
C TYR A 95 0.61 -6.19 8.96
N GLU A 96 1.67 -5.41 8.79
CA GLU A 96 2.44 -4.85 9.89
C GLU A 96 2.55 -3.34 9.73
N GLY A 97 2.37 -2.59 10.82
CA GLY A 97 2.57 -1.15 10.81
C GLY A 97 1.44 -0.32 11.42
N PHE A 98 1.40 0.95 11.03
CA PHE A 98 0.61 1.98 11.72
C PHE A 98 -0.46 2.57 10.81
N TYR A 99 -1.67 2.70 11.34
CA TYR A 99 -2.83 3.17 10.58
C TYR A 99 -3.51 4.34 11.27
N LEU A 100 -3.74 5.39 10.48
CA LEU A 100 -4.45 6.59 10.88
C LEU A 100 -5.65 6.81 9.94
N GLN A 101 -6.86 6.72 10.48
CA GLN A 101 -8.11 6.93 9.74
C GLN A 101 -8.25 6.03 8.51
N SER A 102 -7.93 4.74 8.66
CA SER A 102 -7.91 3.79 7.55
C SER A 102 -8.98 2.71 7.71
N TYR A 103 -9.39 2.11 6.58
CA TYR A 103 -10.22 0.91 6.55
C TYR A 103 -9.34 -0.28 6.21
N VAL A 104 -9.38 -1.34 7.03
CA VAL A 104 -8.50 -2.50 6.85
C VAL A 104 -9.27 -3.81 6.91
N VAL A 105 -9.05 -4.65 5.92
CA VAL A 105 -9.55 -6.03 5.85
C VAL A 105 -8.36 -6.96 5.74
N CYS A 106 -8.08 -7.68 6.81
CA CYS A 106 -6.93 -8.59 6.89
C CYS A 106 -7.32 -9.92 7.53
N THR A 107 -6.42 -10.91 7.53
CA THR A 107 -6.61 -12.12 8.34
C THR A 107 -5.67 -12.15 9.55
N GLN A 108 -4.43 -11.70 9.36
CA GLN A 108 -3.41 -11.57 10.37
C GLN A 108 -2.89 -10.13 10.40
N TYR A 109 -2.61 -9.66 11.59
CA TYR A 109 -2.20 -8.29 11.82
C TYR A 109 -1.27 -8.25 13.03
N ASP A 110 -0.21 -7.46 12.96
CA ASP A 110 0.62 -7.11 14.10
C ASP A 110 0.84 -5.58 14.09
N GLU A 111 0.58 -4.90 15.23
CA GLU A 111 0.78 -3.45 15.54
C GLU A 111 -0.48 -2.53 15.77
N PHE A 112 -0.30 -1.19 15.75
CA PHE A 112 -1.04 -0.17 16.52
C PHE A 112 -1.99 0.71 15.69
N TYR A 113 -3.23 0.87 16.18
CA TYR A 113 -4.27 1.70 15.56
C TYR A 113 -4.63 2.92 16.40
N LEU A 114 -4.70 4.08 15.73
CA LEU A 114 -5.20 5.32 16.31
C LEU A 114 -6.70 5.54 16.04
N GLN A 115 -7.18 5.17 14.84
CA GLN A 115 -8.60 5.28 14.44
C GLN A 115 -8.90 4.44 13.16
N SER A 116 -9.86 3.50 13.18
CA SER A 116 -10.27 2.67 12.01
C SER A 116 -11.79 2.48 11.91
N ASN A 117 -12.46 2.83 10.81
CA ASN A 117 -13.94 2.85 10.78
C ASN A 117 -14.66 1.48 10.69
N LEU A 118 -13.99 0.39 10.26
CA LEU A 118 -14.58 -0.95 10.19
C LEU A 118 -13.47 -2.02 10.00
N MET A 119 -13.50 -3.07 10.82
CA MET A 119 -12.56 -4.22 10.78
C MET A 119 -13.36 -5.54 10.78
N LEU A 120 -13.09 -6.43 9.81
CA LEU A 120 -13.91 -7.64 9.54
C LEU A 120 -13.36 -8.95 10.14
N TRP A 121 -12.04 -9.09 10.34
CA TRP A 121 -11.44 -10.29 10.94
C TRP A 121 -10.01 -10.01 11.40
N VAL A 122 -9.65 -10.28 12.66
CA VAL A 122 -8.27 -10.05 13.13
C VAL A 122 -7.81 -11.10 14.14
N TYR A 123 -6.61 -11.66 13.91
CA TYR A 123 -6.02 -12.66 14.80
C TYR A 123 -5.36 -12.05 16.05
N SER A 124 -4.56 -10.99 15.91
CA SER A 124 -3.90 -10.30 17.03
C SER A 124 -3.86 -8.78 16.81
N MET A 125 -3.99 -7.96 17.86
CA MET A 125 -3.82 -6.49 17.79
C MET A 125 -3.14 -5.92 19.06
N LYS A 126 -2.46 -4.77 18.91
CA LYS A 126 -1.83 -4.01 20.01
C LYS A 126 -2.20 -2.52 19.94
N GLY A 127 -2.97 -1.98 20.88
CA GLY A 127 -3.29 -0.54 20.95
C GLY A 127 -4.37 -0.11 19.94
N PHE A 128 -5.53 0.34 20.45
CA PHE A 128 -6.68 0.77 19.65
C PHE A 128 -7.45 1.86 20.39
N THR A 129 -7.77 2.97 19.71
CA THR A 129 -8.33 4.15 20.40
C THR A 129 -9.83 4.34 20.17
N TYR A 130 -10.42 3.97 19.01
CA TYR A 130 -11.86 4.15 18.70
C TYR A 130 -12.32 3.22 17.55
N ASN A 131 -13.59 2.71 17.56
CA ASN A 131 -14.47 2.22 16.45
C ASN A 131 -15.15 0.81 16.57
N LEU A 132 -15.99 0.44 15.57
CA LEU A 132 -16.77 -0.80 15.40
C LEU A 132 -15.91 -1.98 14.88
N MET A 133 -15.82 -3.05 15.66
CA MET A 133 -15.14 -4.31 15.31
C MET A 133 -16.14 -5.46 15.21
N LEU A 134 -16.02 -6.31 14.18
CA LEU A 134 -16.92 -7.46 14.00
C LEU A 134 -16.40 -8.73 14.71
N TRP A 135 -15.09 -9.01 14.70
CA TRP A 135 -14.51 -10.17 15.40
C TRP A 135 -12.99 -10.06 15.62
N VAL A 136 -12.51 -10.40 16.83
CA VAL A 136 -11.07 -10.39 17.21
C VAL A 136 -10.74 -11.63 18.05
N HIS A 137 -9.64 -12.32 17.74
CA HIS A 137 -9.19 -13.52 18.46
C HIS A 137 -8.31 -13.23 19.69
N SER A 138 -7.43 -12.24 19.63
CA SER A 138 -6.53 -11.86 20.74
C SER A 138 -6.20 -10.36 20.73
N MET A 139 -6.27 -9.69 21.89
CA MET A 139 -5.79 -8.32 22.09
C MET A 139 -4.78 -8.25 23.23
N LYS A 140 -3.66 -7.55 23.01
CA LYS A 140 -2.67 -7.26 24.05
C LYS A 140 -2.71 -5.77 24.39
N GLY A 141 -3.00 -5.45 25.65
CA GLY A 141 -2.96 -4.10 26.20
C GLY A 141 -1.52 -3.67 26.53
N PHE A 142 -1.30 -2.35 26.56
CA PHE A 142 -0.08 -1.74 27.09
C PHE A 142 -0.12 -1.68 28.62
#